data_AF-A0A8R1HX45-F1
#
_entry.id   AF-A0A8R1HX45-F1
#
_cell.length_a   1.000
_cell.length_b   1.000
_cell.length_c   1.000
_cell.angle_alpha   90.00
_cell.angle_beta   90.00
_cell.angle_gamma   90.00
#
_symmetry.space_group_name_H-M   'P 1'
#
loop_
_entity.id
_entity.type
_entity.pdbx_description
1 polymer ?
#
loop_
_entity_poly.entity_id
_entity_poly.type
_entity_poly.pdbx_seq_one_letter_code
_entity_poly.pdbx_strand_id
1 'polypeptide(L)'
;MSEFPNIDRDRLENNCFKAAWVATVLHDGFNVDKKNNQFQSVLEIAGEEMQWALGAMLYHTRNMKFESNILGDEEKMFRPSETVSNTFSLVVIIILVVAVGLIRSFQINSVYKRSRTESKSNLYLV
;
A
#
# COMPACT_ATOMS: atom_id res chain seq x y z
N MET A 1 21.33 -16.80 44.91
CA MET A 1 21.39 -16.13 43.59
C MET A 1 21.42 -17.18 42.47
N SER A 2 20.49 -18.15 42.47
CA SER A 2 20.51 -19.30 41.55
C SER A 2 19.13 -19.70 41.04
N GLU A 3 18.12 -18.86 41.24
CA GLU A 3 16.72 -19.23 40.98
C GLU A 3 16.28 -18.99 39.53
N PHE A 4 17.00 -18.14 38.78
CA PHE A 4 16.74 -17.86 37.36
C PHE A 4 18.04 -17.86 36.53
N PRO A 5 18.53 -19.05 36.13
CA PRO A 5 19.84 -19.17 35.49
C PRO A 5 19.92 -18.63 34.05
N ASN A 6 18.79 -18.53 33.34
CA ASN A 6 18.72 -18.14 31.92
C ASN A 6 17.92 -16.84 31.69
N ILE A 7 17.74 -16.01 32.72
CA ILE A 7 16.95 -14.78 32.59
C ILE A 7 17.82 -13.58 32.30
N ASP A 8 17.37 -12.76 31.36
CA ASP A 8 17.94 -11.44 31.12
C ASP A 8 17.73 -10.57 32.36
N ARG A 9 18.83 -10.11 32.95
CA ARG A 9 18.82 -9.35 34.21
C ARG A 9 18.09 -8.02 34.06
N ASP A 10 18.26 -7.36 32.91
CA ASP A 10 17.65 -6.06 32.63
C ASP A 10 16.12 -6.19 32.52
N ARG A 11 15.64 -7.35 32.06
CA ARG A 11 14.20 -7.67 32.06
C ARG A 11 13.69 -7.98 33.45
N LEU A 12 14.49 -8.68 34.27
CA LEU A 12 14.09 -9.11 35.61
C LEU A 12 13.90 -7.94 36.57
N GLU A 13 14.74 -6.91 36.50
CA GLU A 13 14.69 -5.74 37.41
C GLU A 13 13.31 -5.07 37.43
N ASN A 14 12.62 -5.04 36.29
CA ASN A 14 11.34 -4.37 36.15
C ASN A 14 10.12 -5.30 36.28
N ASN A 15 10.31 -6.61 36.43
CA ASN A 15 9.20 -7.57 36.44
C ASN A 15 8.29 -7.40 37.67
N CYS A 16 8.87 -7.12 38.86
CA CYS A 16 8.09 -6.86 40.06
C CYS A 16 7.15 -5.66 39.87
N PHE A 17 7.70 -4.56 39.33
CA PHE A 17 6.92 -3.36 39.02
C PHE A 17 5.83 -3.63 37.98
N LYS A 18 6.17 -4.30 36.87
CA LYS A 18 5.21 -4.65 35.82
C LYS A 18 4.06 -5.49 36.36
N ALA A 19 4.35 -6.50 37.17
CA ALA A 19 3.33 -7.36 37.76
C ALA A 19 2.42 -6.60 38.73
N ALA A 20 3.01 -5.80 39.63
CA ALA A 20 2.24 -4.99 40.58
C ALA A 20 1.35 -3.96 39.84
N TRP A 21 1.88 -3.33 38.80
CA TRP A 21 1.14 -2.37 37.98
C TRP A 21 -0.03 -3.04 37.24
N VAL A 22 0.19 -4.16 36.55
CA VAL A 22 -0.88 -4.89 35.85
C VAL A 22 -1.98 -5.32 36.83
N ALA A 23 -1.61 -5.88 37.99
CA ALA A 23 -2.58 -6.31 39.00
C ALA A 23 -3.41 -5.15 39.54
N THR A 24 -2.79 -3.99 39.80
CA THR A 24 -3.48 -2.79 40.28
C THR A 24 -4.42 -2.23 39.21
N VAL A 25 -3.94 -2.11 37.97
CA VAL A 25 -4.76 -1.62 36.85
C VAL A 25 -5.96 -2.54 36.60
N LEU A 26 -5.75 -3.86 36.65
CA LEU A 26 -6.81 -4.83 36.40
C LEU A 26 -7.88 -4.82 37.50
N HIS A 27 -7.48 -4.87 38.76
CA HIS A 27 -8.43 -5.02 39.87
C HIS A 27 -8.96 -3.71 40.41
N ASP A 28 -8.09 -2.71 40.57
CA ASP A 28 -8.48 -1.44 41.18
C ASP A 28 -8.87 -0.42 40.10
N GLY A 29 -8.33 -0.54 38.88
CA GLY A 29 -8.69 0.31 37.73
C GLY A 29 -9.93 -0.18 36.98
N PHE A 30 -9.90 -1.43 36.47
CA PHE A 30 -11.01 -2.02 35.71
C PHE A 30 -12.05 -2.75 36.57
N ASN A 31 -11.87 -2.77 37.89
CA ASN A 31 -12.79 -3.40 38.85
C ASN A 31 -13.03 -4.90 38.56
N VAL A 32 -12.02 -5.59 38.03
CA VAL A 32 -12.07 -7.04 37.84
C VAL A 32 -11.96 -7.73 39.20
N ASP A 33 -12.86 -8.66 39.51
CA ASP A 33 -12.85 -9.36 40.79
C ASP A 33 -11.58 -10.21 40.95
N LYS A 34 -10.95 -10.19 42.13
CA LYS A 34 -9.69 -10.91 42.40
C LYS A 34 -9.84 -12.43 42.48
N LYS A 35 -11.03 -12.93 42.79
CA LYS A 35 -11.31 -14.34 43.08
C LYS A 35 -12.26 -14.98 42.07
N ASN A 36 -13.20 -14.22 41.55
CA ASN A 36 -14.30 -14.65 40.70
C ASN A 36 -14.30 -13.86 39.38
N ASN A 37 -13.32 -14.14 38.53
CA ASN A 37 -13.24 -13.56 37.19
C ASN A 37 -12.98 -14.64 36.13
N GLN A 38 -13.19 -14.29 34.87
CA GLN A 38 -12.90 -15.13 33.70
C GLN A 38 -11.75 -14.54 32.87
N PHE A 39 -10.90 -13.71 33.49
CA PHE A 39 -9.82 -13.04 32.79
C PHE A 39 -8.71 -14.05 32.46
N GLN A 40 -8.29 -14.07 31.20
CA GLN A 40 -7.21 -14.93 30.71
C GLN A 40 -6.24 -14.09 29.90
N SER A 41 -4.95 -14.19 30.21
CA SER A 41 -3.90 -13.61 29.38
C SER A 41 -3.63 -14.54 28.20
N VAL A 42 -3.71 -14.01 26.99
CA VAL A 42 -3.49 -14.76 25.75
C VAL A 42 -2.42 -14.06 24.95
N LEU A 43 -1.42 -14.83 24.48
CA LEU A 43 -0.39 -14.34 23.56
C LEU A 43 -0.74 -14.66 22.11
N GLU A 44 -1.34 -15.82 21.89
CA GLU A 44 -1.59 -16.38 20.56
C GLU A 44 -2.94 -17.12 20.56
N ILE A 45 -3.67 -17.02 19.45
CA ILE A 45 -4.89 -17.79 19.20
C ILE A 45 -4.73 -18.48 17.85
N ALA A 46 -4.77 -19.82 17.87
CA ALA A 46 -4.72 -20.67 16.68
C ALA A 46 -3.48 -20.47 15.77
N GLY A 47 -2.29 -20.27 16.33
CA GLY A 47 -1.07 -20.04 15.53
C GLY A 47 -0.71 -18.55 15.38
N GLU A 48 -1.66 -17.65 15.63
CA GLU A 48 -1.53 -16.24 15.31
C GLU A 48 -1.44 -15.35 16.55
N GLU A 49 -0.47 -14.43 16.53
CA GLU A 49 -0.24 -13.52 17.65
C GLU A 49 -1.45 -12.61 17.88
N MET A 50 -1.88 -12.51 19.14
CA MET A 50 -3.02 -11.69 19.53
C MET A 50 -2.61 -10.20 19.56
N GLN A 51 -2.61 -9.56 18.39
CA GLN A 51 -2.25 -8.14 18.23
C GLN A 51 -3.34 -7.34 17.53
N TRP A 52 -3.40 -6.04 17.81
CA TRP A 52 -4.31 -5.09 17.15
C TRP A 52 -4.09 -5.02 15.62
N ALA A 53 -2.87 -5.32 15.16
CA ALA A 53 -2.50 -5.29 13.76
C ALA A 53 -3.32 -6.28 12.91
N LEU A 54 -3.61 -7.49 13.45
CA LEU A 54 -4.44 -8.48 12.76
C LEU A 54 -5.86 -7.94 12.52
N GLY A 55 -6.44 -7.29 13.53
CA GLY A 55 -7.75 -6.65 13.42
C GLY A 55 -7.76 -5.50 12.41
N ALA A 56 -6.70 -4.69 12.39
CA ALA A 56 -6.54 -3.62 11.41
C ALA A 56 -6.44 -4.16 9.97
N MET A 57 -5.64 -5.22 9.77
CA MET A 57 -5.55 -5.91 8.48
C MET A 57 -6.92 -6.39 8.02
N LEU A 58 -7.66 -7.13 8.88
CA LEU A 58 -8.98 -7.64 8.55
C LEU A 58 -9.99 -6.51 8.23
N TYR A 59 -9.92 -5.41 8.97
CA TYR A 59 -10.77 -4.23 8.71
C TYR A 59 -10.51 -3.65 7.32
N HIS A 60 -9.24 -3.55 6.92
CA HIS A 60 -8.85 -3.02 5.61
C HIS A 60 -9.07 -4.03 4.46
N THR A 61 -9.05 -5.34 4.73
CA THR A 61 -9.31 -6.38 3.73
C THR A 61 -10.78 -6.81 3.67
N ARG A 62 -11.68 -6.22 4.47
CA ARG A 62 -13.11 -6.59 4.55
C ARG A 62 -13.84 -6.63 3.19
N ASN A 63 -13.46 -5.77 2.25
CA ASN A 63 -14.08 -5.68 0.94
C ASN A 63 -13.35 -6.53 -0.12
N MET A 64 -12.24 -7.15 0.25
CA MET A 64 -11.56 -8.11 -0.60
C MET A 64 -12.41 -9.38 -0.56
N LYS A 65 -13.03 -9.74 -1.69
CA LYS A 65 -13.71 -11.01 -1.82
C LYS A 65 -12.65 -12.10 -1.77
N PHE A 66 -12.46 -12.69 -0.59
CA PHE A 66 -11.77 -13.96 -0.46
C PHE A 66 -12.69 -15.01 -1.07
N GLU A 67 -12.55 -15.24 -2.37
CA GLU A 67 -13.30 -16.27 -3.05
C GLU A 67 -12.84 -17.62 -2.47
N SER A 68 -13.67 -18.21 -1.61
CA SER A 68 -13.41 -19.48 -0.91
C SER A 68 -13.42 -20.70 -1.84
N ASN A 69 -13.29 -20.49 -3.16
CA ASN A 69 -13.20 -21.54 -4.18
C ASN A 69 -11.74 -21.90 -4.53
N ILE A 70 -10.74 -21.26 -3.93
CA ILE A 70 -9.30 -21.60 -4.18
C ILE A 70 -8.87 -22.95 -3.55
N LEU A 71 -9.81 -23.74 -3.01
CA LEU A 71 -9.57 -25.14 -2.63
C LEU A 71 -10.23 -26.15 -3.58
N GLY A 72 -10.77 -25.69 -4.72
CA GLY A 72 -11.40 -26.57 -5.70
C GLY A 72 -11.57 -25.89 -7.05
N ASP A 73 -10.51 -25.97 -7.85
CA ASP A 73 -10.53 -25.89 -9.31
C ASP A 73 -10.68 -24.50 -9.98
N GLU A 74 -9.99 -24.40 -11.12
CA GLU A 74 -10.00 -23.36 -12.16
C GLU A 74 -9.63 -21.90 -11.80
N GLU A 75 -8.39 -21.56 -12.13
CA GLU A 75 -8.05 -20.54 -13.14
C GLU A 75 -9.23 -19.66 -13.63
N LYS A 76 -9.63 -18.63 -12.88
CA LYS A 76 -10.43 -17.51 -13.44
C LYS A 76 -10.36 -16.24 -12.57
N MET A 77 -9.70 -15.24 -13.15
CA MET A 77 -10.19 -13.85 -13.20
C MET A 77 -10.00 -12.94 -11.96
N PHE A 78 -8.74 -12.62 -11.62
CA PHE A 78 -8.45 -11.32 -11.02
C PHE A 78 -8.56 -10.23 -12.09
N ARG A 79 -9.76 -9.66 -12.28
CA ARG A 79 -9.94 -8.38 -12.97
C ARG A 79 -9.97 -7.26 -11.93
N PRO A 80 -8.90 -6.49 -11.73
CA PRO A 80 -8.96 -5.29 -10.91
C PRO A 80 -9.92 -4.30 -11.58
N SER A 81 -11.09 -4.13 -10.97
CA SER A 81 -12.09 -3.13 -11.32
C SER A 81 -11.72 -1.81 -10.66
N GLU A 82 -10.69 -1.11 -11.16
CA GLU A 82 -10.49 0.36 -11.08
C GLU A 82 -9.61 0.91 -12.23
N THR A 83 -9.57 0.25 -13.39
CA THR A 83 -8.76 0.72 -14.55
C THR A 83 -9.62 1.24 -15.71
N VAL A 84 -10.78 1.82 -15.42
CA VAL A 84 -11.66 2.45 -16.44
C VAL A 84 -11.88 3.92 -16.09
N SER A 85 -10.78 4.68 -16.09
CA SER A 85 -10.82 6.15 -16.19
C SER A 85 -9.46 6.74 -16.58
N ASN A 86 -8.36 6.02 -16.37
CA ASN A 86 -7.00 6.51 -16.66
C ASN A 86 -6.53 6.27 -18.11
N THR A 87 -7.11 5.29 -18.81
CA THR A 87 -6.72 4.95 -20.20
C THR A 87 -7.20 6.00 -21.21
N PHE A 88 -8.42 6.53 -21.04
CA PHE A 88 -8.95 7.60 -21.88
C PHE A 88 -8.11 8.89 -21.77
N SER A 89 -7.64 9.22 -20.56
CA SER A 89 -6.78 10.38 -20.34
C SER A 89 -5.46 10.27 -21.10
N LEU A 90 -4.80 9.11 -21.06
CA LEU A 90 -3.52 8.90 -21.76
C LEU A 90 -3.65 8.97 -23.29
N VAL A 91 -4.71 8.39 -23.85
CA VAL A 91 -4.96 8.44 -25.30
C VAL A 91 -5.15 9.87 -25.79
N VAL A 92 -5.90 10.69 -25.05
CA VAL A 92 -6.10 12.12 -25.37
C VAL A 92 -4.77 12.88 -25.32
N ILE A 93 -3.93 12.63 -24.31
CA ILE A 93 -2.62 13.28 -24.18
C ILE A 93 -1.70 12.91 -25.36
N ILE A 94 -1.65 11.63 -25.74
CA ILE A 94 -0.83 11.16 -26.87
C ILE A 94 -1.28 11.83 -28.18
N ILE A 95 -2.59 11.91 -28.43
CA ILE A 95 -3.14 12.57 -29.63
C ILE A 95 -2.73 14.04 -29.68
N LEU A 96 -2.80 14.77 -28.56
CA LEU A 96 -2.39 16.18 -28.49
C LEU A 96 -0.90 16.37 -28.78
N VAL A 97 -0.03 15.53 -28.22
CA VAL A 97 1.42 15.60 -28.44
C VAL A 97 1.75 15.33 -29.91
N VAL A 98 1.12 14.31 -30.51
CA VAL A 98 1.31 13.99 -31.94
C VAL A 98 0.82 15.15 -32.81
N ALA A 99 -0.35 15.71 -32.54
CA ALA A 99 -0.88 16.86 -33.29
C ALA A 99 0.07 18.07 -33.22
N VAL A 100 0.59 18.41 -32.04
CA VAL A 100 1.57 19.50 -31.89
C VAL A 100 2.87 19.19 -32.63
N GLY A 101 3.37 17.95 -32.57
CA GLY A 101 4.54 17.52 -33.30
C GLY A 101 4.38 17.64 -34.82
N LEU A 102 3.23 17.23 -35.35
CA LEU A 102 2.89 17.34 -36.77
C LEU A 102 2.73 18.80 -37.21
N ILE A 103 2.11 19.64 -36.38
CA ILE A 103 2.00 21.08 -36.66
C ILE A 103 3.40 21.69 -36.73
N ARG A 104 4.27 21.39 -35.76
CA ARG A 104 5.66 21.89 -35.75
C ARG A 104 6.44 21.40 -36.97
N SER A 105 6.37 20.12 -37.32
CA SER A 105 7.08 19.59 -38.48
C SER A 105 6.55 20.18 -39.79
N PHE A 106 5.24 20.43 -39.89
CA PHE A 106 4.64 21.10 -41.03
C PHE A 106 5.08 22.56 -41.15
N GLN A 107 5.13 23.30 -40.04
CA GLN A 107 5.65 24.68 -40.02
C GLN A 107 7.12 24.74 -40.39
N ILE A 108 7.94 23.81 -39.89
CA ILE A 108 9.36 23.75 -40.24
C ILE A 108 9.51 23.39 -41.72
N ASN A 109 8.73 22.44 -42.24
CA ASN A 109 8.74 22.07 -43.65
C ASN A 109 8.25 23.20 -44.57
N SER A 110 7.27 23.99 -44.14
CA SER A 110 6.76 25.12 -44.91
C SER A 110 7.78 26.26 -44.97
N VAL A 111 8.46 26.55 -43.87
CA VAL A 111 9.58 27.51 -43.80
C VAL A 111 10.76 27.00 -44.63
N TYR A 112 11.11 25.72 -44.51
CA TYR A 112 12.17 25.09 -45.29
C TYR A 112 11.89 25.16 -46.80
N LYS A 113 10.65 24.92 -47.23
CA LYS A 113 10.24 25.05 -48.63
C LYS A 113 10.33 26.50 -49.11
N ARG A 114 9.97 27.48 -48.26
CA ARG A 114 10.06 28.91 -48.55
C ARG A 114 11.51 29.40 -48.70
N SER A 115 12.42 28.95 -47.83
CA SER A 115 13.86 29.24 -47.95
C SER A 115 14.50 28.61 -49.20
N ARG A 116 14.06 27.40 -49.59
CA ARG A 116 14.53 26.74 -50.82
C ARG A 116 14.04 27.47 -52.08
N THR A 117 12.84 28.04 -52.08
CA THR A 117 12.33 28.82 -53.23
C THR A 117 13.05 30.16 -53.40
N GLU A 118 13.38 30.86 -52.30
CA GLU A 118 14.19 32.10 -52.37
C GLU A 118 15.65 31.85 -52.75
N SER A 119 16.25 30.76 -52.26
CA SER A 119 17.61 30.38 -52.65
C SER A 119 17.72 30.05 -54.14
N LYS A 120 16.67 29.46 -54.74
CA LYS A 120 16.62 29.20 -56.18
C LYS A 120 16.46 30.49 -56.98
N SER A 121 15.60 31.43 -56.59
CA SER A 121 15.43 32.69 -57.33
C SER A 121 16.68 33.57 -57.33
N ASN A 122 17.46 33.56 -56.25
CA ASN A 122 18.73 34.30 -56.17
C ASN A 122 19.85 33.69 -57.02
N LEU A 123 19.75 32.42 -57.43
CA LEU A 123 20.71 31.77 -58.31
C LEU A 123 20.46 32.05 -59.80
N TYR A 124 19.27 32.54 -60.17
CA TYR A 124 18.92 32.92 -61.55
C TYR A 124 19.11 34.43 -61.84
N LEU A 125 19.68 35.18 -60.88
CA LEU A 125 19.98 36.61 -60.99
C LEU A 125 21.50 36.92 -61.01
N VAL A 126 22.34 35.90 -61.27
CA VAL A 126 23.79 36.02 -61.58
C VAL A 126 24.02 35.45 -62.96
#